data_AF-A0A6C1KLY1-F1
#
_entry.id   AF-A0A6C1KLY1-F1
#
_cell.length_a   1.000
_cell.length_b   1.000
_cell.length_c   1.000
_cell.angle_alpha   90.00
_cell.angle_beta   90.00
_cell.angle_gamma   90.00
#
_symmetry.space_group_name_H-M   'P 1'
#
loop_
_entity.id
_entity.type
_entity.pdbx_description
1 polymer ?
#
loop_
_entity_poly.entity_id
_entity_poly.type
_entity_poly.pdbx_seq_one_letter_code
_entity_poly.pdbx_strand_id
1 'polypeptide(L)'
;MRFVAAYYGCTAQDLQSPSRIHTVVKPRQVAMYLAKTLTTRSMSEVARRFGGRDHTTALHAVRKIAALIGEASDLTVEVEALRLKLTGGDAP
;
A
#
# COMPACT_ATOMS: atom_id res chain seq x y z
N MET A 1 -2.17 5.96 4.03
CA MET A 1 -0.92 6.48 3.40
C MET A 1 0.08 6.99 4.43
N ARG A 2 -0.26 7.97 5.29
CA ARG A 2 0.69 8.54 6.26
C ARG A 2 1.38 7.50 7.15
N PHE A 3 0.60 6.56 7.70
CA PHE A 3 1.13 5.50 8.56
C PHE A 3 2.14 4.60 7.84
N VAL A 4 1.79 4.12 6.64
CA VAL A 4 2.68 3.30 5.82
C VAL A 4 3.94 4.07 5.44
N ALA A 5 3.80 5.35 5.07
CA ALA A 5 4.93 6.19 4.73
C ALA A 5 5.92 6.31 5.91
N ALA A 6 5.41 6.60 7.10
CA ALA A 6 6.21 6.68 8.33
C ALA A 6 6.90 5.36 8.67
N TYR A 7 6.21 4.22 8.52
CA TYR A 7 6.79 2.90 8.77
C TYR A 7 8.01 2.61 7.88
N TYR A 8 7.96 3.03 6.61
CA TYR A 8 9.05 2.83 5.66
C TYR A 8 10.05 4.00 5.56
N GLY A 9 9.95 5.00 6.45
CA GLY A 9 10.84 6.16 6.43
C GLY A 9 10.71 7.05 5.19
N CYS A 10 9.53 7.09 4.56
CA CYS A 10 9.23 7.96 3.42
C CYS A 10 8.06 8.89 3.74
N THR A 11 7.82 9.88 2.87
CA THR A 11 6.70 10.81 3.03
C THR A 11 5.46 10.37 2.26
N ALA A 12 4.30 10.87 2.65
CA ALA A 12 3.07 10.64 1.89
C ALA A 12 3.14 11.24 0.47
N GLN A 13 3.98 12.26 0.26
CA GLN A 13 4.26 12.84 -1.04
C GLN A 13 5.11 11.90 -1.90
N ASP A 14 6.08 11.19 -1.31
CA ASP A 14 6.87 10.18 -2.04
C ASP A 14 5.99 9.05 -2.58
N LEU A 15 5.01 8.62 -1.79
CA LEU A 15 4.03 7.62 -2.23
C LEU A 15 3.19 8.09 -3.42
N GLN A 16 3.00 9.41 -3.58
CA GLN A 16 2.28 10.01 -4.71
C GLN A 16 3.22 10.35 -5.87
N SER A 17 4.51 10.62 -5.59
CA SER A 17 5.52 10.99 -6.58
C SER A 17 5.67 9.95 -7.68
N PRO A 18 6.11 10.31 -8.89
CA PRO A 18 6.41 9.36 -9.96
C PRO A 18 7.68 8.52 -9.71
N SER A 19 8.36 8.72 -8.57
CA SER A 19 9.63 8.06 -8.27
C SER A 19 9.54 6.52 -8.34
N ARG A 20 10.52 5.93 -9.03
CA ARG A 20 10.67 4.49 -9.26
C ARG A 20 11.72 3.84 -8.36
N ILE A 21 12.28 4.60 -7.42
CA ILE A 21 13.28 4.08 -6.48
C ILE A 21 12.63 3.00 -5.60
N HIS A 22 13.33 1.87 -5.40
CA HIS A 22 12.80 0.71 -4.68
C HIS A 22 12.27 1.06 -3.28
N THR A 23 12.99 1.94 -2.55
CA THR A 23 12.63 2.45 -1.22
C THR A 23 11.33 3.25 -1.19
N VAL A 24 10.77 3.64 -2.34
CA VAL A 24 9.46 4.30 -2.45
C VAL A 24 8.44 3.39 -3.13
N VAL A 25 8.86 2.57 -4.10
CA VAL A 25 7.99 1.65 -4.83
C VAL A 25 7.41 0.58 -3.92
N LYS A 26 8.22 -0.11 -3.10
CA LYS A 26 7.71 -1.13 -2.18
C LYS A 26 6.67 -0.54 -1.21
N PRO A 27 6.96 0.57 -0.49
CA PRO A 27 5.97 1.22 0.39
C PRO A 27 4.69 1.63 -0.32
N ARG A 28 4.79 2.14 -1.55
CA ARG A 28 3.63 2.52 -2.36
C ARG A 28 2.77 1.32 -2.71
N GLN A 29 3.37 0.21 -3.12
CA GLN A 29 2.65 -1.00 -3.47
C GLN A 29 1.94 -1.59 -2.24
N VAL A 30 2.61 -1.63 -1.09
CA VAL A 30 2.02 -2.06 0.19
C VAL A 30 0.87 -1.14 0.60
N ALA A 31 1.03 0.17 0.46
CA ALA A 31 -0.04 1.12 0.74
C ALA A 31 -1.25 0.95 -0.18
N MET A 32 -1.05 0.65 -1.47
CA MET A 32 -2.13 0.36 -2.42
C MET A 32 -2.86 -0.94 -2.08
N TYR A 33 -2.12 -2.00 -1.72
CA TYR A 33 -2.68 -3.26 -1.24
C TYR A 33 -3.56 -3.05 0.00
N LEU A 34 -3.01 -2.41 1.04
CA LEU A 34 -3.75 -2.11 2.27
C LEU A 34 -4.98 -1.25 1.99
N ALA A 35 -4.87 -0.22 1.15
CA ALA A 35 -6.03 0.59 0.78
C ALA A 35 -7.13 -0.24 0.10
N LYS A 36 -6.76 -1.21 -0.75
CA LYS A 36 -7.72 -2.07 -1.43
C LYS A 36 -8.34 -3.12 -0.49
N THR A 37 -7.60 -3.61 0.49
CA THR A 37 -8.06 -4.64 1.43
C THR A 37 -8.87 -4.05 2.58
N LEU A 38 -8.52 -2.84 3.03
CA LEU A 38 -9.16 -2.17 4.17
C LEU A 38 -10.33 -1.25 3.77
N THR A 39 -10.55 -1.03 2.47
CA THR A 39 -11.63 -0.15 2.00
C THR A 39 -12.37 -0.77 0.82
N THR A 40 -13.61 -0.36 0.60
CA THR A 40 -14.44 -0.80 -0.54
C THR A 40 -14.11 -0.07 -1.86
N ARG A 41 -13.03 0.72 -1.90
CA ARG A 41 -12.67 1.56 -3.05
C ARG A 41 -12.29 0.72 -4.27
N SER A 42 -12.62 1.23 -5.45
CA SER A 42 -12.22 0.65 -6.74
C SER A 42 -10.72 0.83 -7.01
N MET A 43 -10.15 0.04 -7.93
CA MET A 43 -8.74 0.19 -8.33
C MET A 43 -8.45 1.59 -8.87
N SER A 44 -9.40 2.19 -9.60
CA SER A 44 -9.27 3.54 -10.14
C SER A 44 -9.26 4.60 -9.04
N GLU A 45 -10.08 4.46 -8.00
CA GLU A 45 -10.06 5.37 -6.85
C GLU A 45 -8.76 5.24 -6.05
N VAL A 46 -8.29 4.01 -5.84
CA VAL A 46 -6.99 3.75 -5.20
C VAL A 46 -5.90 4.43 -6.02
N ALA A 47 -5.78 4.16 -7.32
CA ALA A 47 -4.75 4.74 -8.17
C ALA A 47 -4.76 6.28 -8.17
N ARG A 48 -5.95 6.90 -8.15
CA ARG A 48 -6.12 8.35 -8.05
C ARG A 48 -5.51 8.92 -6.77
N ARG A 49 -5.68 8.25 -5.63
CA ARG A 49 -5.10 8.65 -4.33
C ARG A 49 -3.57 8.58 -4.32
N PHE A 50 -2.98 7.76 -5.17
CA PHE A 50 -1.53 7.64 -5.31
C PHE A 50 -1.04 8.43 -6.53
N GLY A 51 -1.33 9.73 -6.60
CA GLY A 51 -0.79 10.62 -7.64
C GLY A 51 -1.41 10.44 -9.02
N GLY A 52 -2.70 10.12 -9.11
CA GLY A 52 -3.40 10.08 -10.41
C GLY A 52 -2.95 8.97 -11.35
N ARG A 53 -2.46 7.85 -10.81
CA ARG A 53 -1.93 6.73 -11.61
C ARG A 53 -3.02 6.00 -12.37
N ASP A 54 -2.61 5.28 -13.41
CA ASP A 54 -3.52 4.38 -14.13
C ASP A 54 -4.03 3.26 -13.21
N HIS A 55 -5.30 2.87 -13.37
CA HIS A 55 -5.94 1.83 -12.58
C HIS A 55 -5.20 0.48 -12.67
N THR A 56 -4.59 0.17 -13.82
CA THR A 56 -3.76 -1.03 -14.00
C THR A 56 -2.53 -0.97 -13.09
N THR A 57 -1.97 0.21 -12.80
CA THR A 57 -0.85 0.35 -11.86
C THR A 57 -1.25 -0.08 -10.45
N ALA A 58 -2.44 0.31 -9.99
CA ALA A 58 -2.96 -0.15 -8.71
C ALA A 58 -3.25 -1.65 -8.72
N LEU A 59 -3.83 -2.18 -9.80
CA LEU A 59 -4.05 -3.61 -9.97
C LEU A 59 -2.75 -4.41 -9.89
N HIS A 60 -1.72 -4.01 -10.63
CA HIS A 60 -0.41 -4.66 -10.63
C HIS A 60 0.24 -4.60 -9.24
N ALA A 61 0.17 -3.44 -8.56
CA ALA A 61 0.69 -3.29 -7.21
C ALA A 61 0.00 -4.23 -6.22
N VAL A 62 -1.34 -4.28 -6.22
CA VAL A 62 -2.13 -5.13 -5.33
C VAL A 62 -1.82 -6.61 -5.58
N ARG A 63 -1.81 -7.05 -6.85
CA ARG A 63 -1.49 -8.44 -7.22
C ARG A 63 -0.09 -8.83 -6.80
N LYS A 64 0.90 -7.96 -7.00
CA LYS A 64 2.28 -8.21 -6.62
C LYS A 64 2.42 -8.40 -5.11
N ILE A 65 1.84 -7.52 -4.30
CA ILE A 65 1.91 -7.66 -2.84
C ILE A 65 1.14 -8.88 -2.36
N ALA A 66 -0.03 -9.17 -2.94
CA ALA A 66 -0.80 -10.37 -2.61
C ALA A 66 0.00 -11.66 -2.87
N ALA A 67 0.71 -11.75 -4.01
CA ALA A 67 1.57 -12.88 -4.31
C ALA A 67 2.74 -13.00 -3.32
N LEU A 68 3.43 -11.89 -3.05
CA LEU A 68 4.57 -11.88 -2.12
C LEU A 68 4.18 -12.23 -0.68
N ILE A 69 2.95 -11.93 -0.24
CA ILE A 69 2.43 -12.37 1.06
C ILE A 69 2.25 -13.90 1.10
N GLY A 70 1.95 -14.54 -0.03
CA GLY A 70 1.90 -16.01 -0.12
C GLY A 70 3.28 -16.67 -0.09
N GLU A 71 4.32 -15.96 -0.50
CA GLU A 71 5.67 -16.49 -0.69
C GLU A 71 6.64 -16.14 0.45
N ALA A 72 6.55 -14.93 1.02
CA ALA A 72 7.55 -14.39 1.94
C ALA A 72 6.96 -14.15 3.34
N SER A 73 7.45 -14.90 4.32
CA SER A 73 7.00 -14.80 5.72
C SER A 73 7.18 -13.39 6.31
N ASP A 74 8.29 -12.71 5.99
CA ASP A 74 8.59 -11.39 6.55
C ASP A 74 7.64 -10.31 6.05
N LEU A 75 7.30 -10.31 4.76
CA LEU A 75 6.37 -9.34 4.20
C LEU A 75 4.97 -9.55 4.78
N THR A 76 4.57 -10.79 5.00
CA THR A 76 3.28 -11.13 5.62
C THR A 76 3.18 -10.57 7.03
N VAL A 77 4.21 -10.79 7.86
CA VAL A 77 4.26 -10.23 9.22
C VAL A 77 4.24 -8.70 9.17
N GLU A 78 5.01 -8.09 8.27
CA GLU A 78 5.08 -6.64 8.07
C GLU A 78 3.70 -6.05 7.68
N VAL A 79 3.02 -6.64 6.70
CA VAL A 79 1.72 -6.17 6.20
C VAL A 79 0.62 -6.39 7.24
N GLU A 80 0.61 -7.51 7.95
CA GLU A 80 -0.35 -7.77 9.03
C GLU A 80 -0.16 -6.80 10.20
N ALA A 81 1.08 -6.51 10.59
CA ALA A 81 1.37 -5.52 11.62
C ALA A 81 0.87 -4.12 11.21
N LEU A 82 1.09 -3.72 9.95
CA LEU A 82 0.56 -2.47 9.40
C LEU A 82 -0.98 -2.47 9.39
N ARG A 83 -1.60 -3.61 9.03
CA ARG A 83 -3.05 -3.77 8.99
C ARG A 83 -3.67 -3.59 10.37
N LEU A 84 -3.16 -4.29 11.38
CA LEU A 84 -3.62 -4.21 12.76
C LEU A 84 -3.53 -2.78 13.31
N LYS A 85 -2.43 -2.08 13.03
CA LYS A 85 -2.24 -0.68 13.45
C LYS A 85 -3.19 0.30 12.76
N LEU A 86 -3.63 -0.01 11.53
CA LEU A 86 -4.59 0.82 10.79
C LEU A 86 -6.05 0.55 11.22
N THR A 87 -6.37 -0.65 11.68
CA THR A 87 -7.73 -1.03 12.12
C THR A 87 -7.94 -0.91 13.63
N GLY A 88 -6.86 -0.91 14.43
CA GLY A 88 -6.90 -0.79 15.89
C GLY A 88 -7.36 0.57 16.45
N GLY A 89 -7.89 1.46 15.60
CA GLY A 89 -8.56 2.70 15.99
C GLY A 89 -10.02 2.78 15.57
N ASP A 90 -10.58 1.73 14.97
CA ASP A 90 -11.99 1.62 14.58
C ASP A 90 -12.42 0.16 14.81
N ALA A 91 -12.61 -0.19 16.09
CA ALA A 91 -13.48 -1.30 16.46
C ALA A 91 -14.90 -0.72 16.56
N PRO A 92 -15.94 -1.43 16.08
CA PRO A 92 -17.33 -0.97 16.25
C PRO A 92 -17.72 -0.83 17.72
#